data_AF-A0A937HG23-F1
#
_entry.id   AF-A0A937HG23-F1
#
_cell.length_a   1.000
_cell.length_b   1.000
_cell.length_c   1.000
_cell.angle_alpha   90.00
_cell.angle_beta   90.00
_cell.angle_gamma   90.00
#
_symmetry.space_group_name_H-M   'P 1'
#
loop_
_entity.id
_entity.type
_entity.pdbx_description
1 polymer ?
#
loop_
_entity_poly.entity_id
_entity_poly.type
_entity_poly.pdbx_seq_one_letter_code
_entity_poly.pdbx_strand_id
1 'polypeptide(L)'
;AARVDEDATLAIMRDFEKAHGFQIDPHSAVGIGAAGAAVLPDGVPMVTLATAHPAKFPKAAAAAYGAEARAPQRVVEMLEKPERLTAVANDLSAVENAIREKARLV
;
A
#
# COMPACT_ATOMS: atom_id res chain seq x y z
N ALA A 1 19.99 0.83 -9.48
CA ALA A 1 18.80 1.18 -8.68
C ALA A 1 17.86 1.98 -9.57
N ALA A 2 16.55 1.72 -9.52
CA ALA A 2 15.54 2.44 -10.30
C ALA A 2 14.71 3.35 -9.39
N ARG A 3 14.16 4.43 -9.96
CA ARG A 3 13.21 5.33 -9.31
C ARG A 3 12.04 5.52 -10.25
N VAL A 4 10.83 5.47 -9.71
CA VAL A 4 9.59 5.83 -10.38
C VAL A 4 8.97 6.95 -9.55
N ASP A 5 8.70 8.09 -10.17
CA ASP A 5 8.04 9.21 -9.48
C ASP A 5 6.52 9.04 -9.45
N GLU A 6 5.83 10.02 -8.86
CA GLU A 6 4.39 9.95 -8.63
C GLU A 6 3.59 9.96 -9.94
N ASP A 7 3.92 10.85 -10.88
CA ASP A 7 3.26 10.94 -12.18
C ASP A 7 3.43 9.64 -12.98
N ALA A 8 4.65 9.09 -13.02
CA ALA A 8 4.91 7.81 -13.67
C ALA A 8 4.17 6.66 -12.96
N THR A 9 4.10 6.67 -11.64
CA THR A 9 3.37 5.66 -10.85
C THR A 9 1.88 5.66 -11.21
N LEU A 10 1.24 6.83 -11.27
CA LEU A 10 -0.18 6.95 -11.68
C LEU A 10 -0.39 6.53 -13.14
N ALA A 11 0.55 6.83 -14.03
CA ALA A 11 0.48 6.38 -15.43
C ALA A 11 0.56 4.85 -15.52
N ILE A 12 1.52 4.23 -14.84
CA ILE A 12 1.66 2.77 -14.79
C ILE A 12 0.41 2.12 -14.21
N MET A 13 -0.18 2.68 -13.14
CA MET A 13 -1.43 2.18 -12.57
C MET A 13 -2.56 2.13 -13.62
N ARG A 14 -2.73 3.20 -14.40
CA ARG A 14 -3.75 3.29 -15.47
C ARG A 14 -3.47 2.33 -16.62
N ASP A 15 -2.22 2.28 -17.07
CA ASP A 15 -1.82 1.44 -18.19
C ASP A 15 -1.97 -0.04 -17.84
N PHE A 16 -1.65 -0.42 -16.61
CA PHE A 16 -1.81 -1.78 -16.11
C PHE A 16 -3.29 -2.19 -16.06
N GLU A 17 -4.18 -1.35 -15.56
CA GLU A 17 -5.63 -1.63 -15.57
C GLU A 17 -6.15 -1.75 -17.00
N LYS A 18 -5.75 -0.85 -17.90
CA LYS A 18 -6.15 -0.90 -19.31
C LYS A 18 -5.68 -2.18 -20.01
N ALA A 19 -4.47 -2.66 -19.70
CA ALA A 19 -3.88 -3.82 -20.34
C ALA A 19 -4.40 -5.16 -19.76
N HIS A 20 -4.71 -5.20 -18.46
CA HIS A 20 -4.98 -6.46 -17.74
C HIS A 20 -6.35 -6.54 -17.09
N GLY A 21 -7.12 -5.45 -17.05
CA GLY A 21 -8.45 -5.40 -16.43
C GLY A 21 -8.44 -5.50 -14.91
N PHE A 22 -7.31 -5.21 -14.26
CA PHE A 22 -7.15 -5.30 -12.81
C PHE A 22 -6.41 -4.09 -12.25
N GLN A 23 -6.88 -3.57 -11.11
CA GLN A 23 -6.33 -2.40 -10.42
C GLN A 23 -5.20 -2.79 -9.46
N ILE A 24 -4.12 -2.03 -9.48
CA ILE A 24 -2.95 -2.22 -8.61
C ILE A 24 -2.76 -1.02 -7.70
N ASP A 25 -2.05 -1.22 -6.59
CA ASP A 25 -1.70 -0.16 -5.68
C ASP A 25 -0.43 0.60 -6.16
N PRO A 26 -0.14 1.81 -5.66
CA PRO A 26 1.03 2.58 -6.10
C PRO A 26 2.37 1.85 -5.86
N HIS A 27 2.49 1.02 -4.81
CA HIS A 27 3.74 0.28 -4.53
C HIS A 27 3.98 -0.82 -5.58
N SER A 28 2.92 -1.54 -5.95
CA SER A 28 2.97 -2.52 -7.05
C SER A 28 3.37 -1.85 -8.37
N ALA A 29 2.82 -0.66 -8.66
CA ALA A 29 3.13 0.10 -9.87
C ALA A 29 4.61 0.56 -9.91
N VAL A 30 5.18 0.99 -8.78
CA VAL A 30 6.63 1.28 -8.68
C VAL A 30 7.45 0.04 -9.00
N GLY A 31 7.07 -1.13 -8.47
CA GLY A 31 7.73 -2.41 -8.75
C GLY A 31 7.68 -2.77 -10.24
N ILE A 32 6.53 -2.60 -10.88
CA ILE A 32 6.34 -2.83 -12.32
C ILE A 32 7.16 -1.84 -13.16
N GLY A 33 7.16 -0.54 -12.80
CA GLY A 33 7.96 0.46 -13.50
C GLY A 33 9.46 0.18 -13.40
N ALA A 34 9.95 -0.17 -12.21
CA ALA A 34 11.35 -0.57 -12.02
C ALA A 34 11.70 -1.85 -12.81
N ALA A 35 10.79 -2.83 -12.82
CA ALA A 35 10.96 -4.07 -13.58
C ALA A 35 11.00 -3.83 -15.10
N GLY A 36 10.19 -2.91 -15.63
CA GLY A 36 10.21 -2.54 -17.04
C GLY A 36 11.50 -1.88 -17.50
N ALA A 37 12.27 -1.28 -16.58
CA ALA A 37 13.58 -0.71 -16.85
C ALA A 37 14.75 -1.68 -16.62
N ALA A 38 14.47 -2.91 -16.15
CA ALA A 38 15.51 -3.89 -15.87
C ALA A 38 16.03 -4.55 -17.15
N VAL A 39 17.35 -4.78 -17.20
CA VAL A 39 17.99 -5.56 -18.27
C VAL A 39 18.21 -6.98 -17.75
N LEU A 40 17.49 -7.93 -18.32
CA LEU A 40 17.61 -9.36 -18.03
C LEU A 40 17.96 -10.13 -19.31
N PRO A 41 18.64 -11.29 -19.20
CA PRO A 41 18.79 -12.21 -20.33
C PRO A 41 17.44 -12.67 -20.88
N ASP A 42 17.41 -12.96 -22.16
CA ASP A 42 16.20 -13.46 -22.84
C ASP A 42 15.68 -14.75 -22.17
N GLY A 43 14.35 -14.82 -22.03
CA GLY A 43 13.67 -15.98 -21.46
C GLY A 43 13.67 -16.04 -19.93
N VAL A 44 14.31 -15.11 -19.21
CA VAL A 44 14.23 -15.04 -17.75
C VAL A 44 12.91 -14.37 -17.34
N PRO A 45 12.01 -15.05 -16.60
CA PRO A 45 10.76 -14.45 -16.16
C PRO A 45 10.99 -13.41 -15.07
N MET A 46 10.25 -12.31 -15.16
CA MET A 46 10.22 -11.25 -14.14
C MET A 46 9.00 -11.42 -13.25
N VAL A 47 9.22 -11.37 -11.93
CA VAL A 47 8.14 -11.40 -10.92
C VAL A 47 8.21 -10.14 -10.08
N THR A 48 7.14 -9.35 -10.09
CA THR A 48 6.99 -8.17 -9.23
C THR A 48 6.10 -8.50 -8.05
N LEU A 49 6.49 -8.09 -6.84
CA LEU A 49 5.68 -8.29 -5.65
C LEU A 49 4.58 -7.24 -5.56
N ALA A 50 3.31 -7.68 -5.56
CA ALA A 50 2.19 -6.81 -5.24
C ALA A 50 2.05 -6.68 -3.72
N THR A 51 2.64 -5.63 -3.15
CA THR A 51 2.84 -5.52 -1.70
C THR A 51 1.60 -5.06 -0.93
N ALA A 52 0.59 -4.51 -1.61
CA ALA A 52 -0.62 -4.04 -0.97
C ALA A 52 -1.85 -4.11 -1.90
N HIS A 53 -3.03 -4.05 -1.28
CA HIS A 53 -4.30 -3.91 -1.99
C HIS A 53 -4.55 -2.43 -2.32
N PRO A 54 -5.07 -2.08 -3.51
CA PRO A 54 -5.27 -0.67 -3.92
C PRO A 54 -6.17 0.13 -2.97
N ALA A 55 -7.18 -0.52 -2.37
CA ALA A 55 -8.04 0.09 -1.36
C ALA A 55 -7.32 0.64 -0.11
N LYS A 56 -6.05 0.26 0.14
CA LYS A 56 -5.23 0.86 1.22
C LYS A 56 -4.77 2.29 0.89
N PHE A 57 -4.86 2.70 -0.38
CA PHE A 57 -4.38 3.99 -0.88
C PHE A 57 -5.49 4.71 -1.67
N PRO A 58 -6.61 5.09 -1.02
CA PRO A 58 -7.80 5.61 -1.70
C PRO A 58 -7.52 6.85 -2.55
N LYS A 59 -6.63 7.74 -2.09
CA LYS A 59 -6.24 8.95 -2.85
C LYS A 59 -5.51 8.63 -4.16
N ALA A 60 -4.53 7.73 -4.12
CA ALA A 60 -3.80 7.32 -5.31
C ALA A 60 -4.70 6.54 -6.27
N ALA A 61 -5.54 5.66 -5.74
CA ALA A 61 -6.55 4.94 -6.52
C ALA A 61 -7.52 5.92 -7.21
N ALA A 62 -8.06 6.91 -6.50
CA ALA A 62 -8.94 7.92 -7.08
C ALA A 62 -8.23 8.76 -8.16
N ALA A 63 -6.96 9.13 -7.95
CA ALA A 63 -6.17 9.88 -8.92
C ALA A 63 -5.85 9.08 -10.20
N ALA A 64 -5.62 7.77 -10.08
CA ALA A 64 -5.34 6.90 -11.22
C ALA A 64 -6.62 6.49 -11.95
N TYR A 65 -7.63 6.02 -11.20
CA TYR A 65 -8.80 5.30 -11.71
C TYR A 65 -10.08 6.12 -11.76
N GLY A 66 -10.06 7.36 -11.25
CA GLY A 66 -11.24 8.24 -11.17
C GLY A 66 -12.23 7.87 -10.06
N ALA A 67 -11.95 6.80 -9.30
CA ALA A 67 -12.75 6.36 -8.15
C ALA A 67 -11.87 5.60 -7.15
N GLU A 68 -12.34 5.47 -5.91
CA GLU A 68 -11.67 4.62 -4.93
C GLU A 68 -11.76 3.15 -5.32
N ALA A 69 -10.69 2.40 -5.07
CA ALA A 69 -10.68 0.97 -5.27
C ALA A 69 -11.58 0.27 -4.23
N ARG A 70 -12.40 -0.68 -4.68
CA ARG A 70 -13.30 -1.43 -3.79
C ARG A 70 -12.50 -2.22 -2.77
N ALA A 71 -12.79 -2.02 -1.49
CA ALA A 71 -12.23 -2.84 -0.42
C ALA A 71 -12.98 -4.19 -0.32
N PRO A 72 -12.32 -5.27 0.15
CA PRO A 72 -13.02 -6.50 0.52
C PRO A 72 -14.07 -6.22 1.61
N GLN A 73 -15.24 -6.85 1.51
CA GLN A 73 -16.38 -6.61 2.43
C GLN A 73 -15.99 -6.69 3.92
N ARG A 74 -15.18 -7.70 4.31
CA ARG A 74 -14.67 -7.83 5.69
C ARG A 74 -13.91 -6.60 6.20
N VAL A 75 -13.26 -5.86 5.30
CA VAL A 75 -12.48 -4.66 5.62
C VAL A 75 -13.43 -3.47 5.77
N VAL A 76 -14.44 -3.36 4.91
CA VAL A 76 -15.50 -2.34 5.04
C VAL A 76 -16.17 -2.46 6.41
N GLU A 77 -16.58 -3.66 6.79
CA GLU A 77 -17.19 -3.94 8.11
C GLU A 77 -16.23 -3.70 9.28
N MET A 78 -14.92 -3.90 9.09
CA MET A 78 -13.92 -3.62 10.11
C MET A 78 -13.79 -2.13 10.39
N LEU A 79 -13.89 -1.28 9.36
CA LEU A 79 -13.75 0.17 9.48
C LEU A 79 -14.91 0.82 10.26
N GLU A 80 -16.06 0.15 10.37
CA GLU A 80 -17.21 0.63 11.14
C GLU A 80 -17.12 0.27 12.64
N LYS A 81 -16.15 -0.55 13.05
CA LYS A 81 -16.03 -0.98 14.45
C LYS A 81 -15.45 0.14 15.32
N PRO A 82 -15.86 0.22 16.60
CA PRO A 82 -15.31 1.22 17.52
C PRO A 82 -13.81 1.00 17.71
N GLU A 83 -13.04 2.08 17.57
CA GLU A 83 -11.61 2.06 17.84
C GLU A 83 -11.33 2.06 19.35
N ARG A 84 -10.31 1.29 19.77
CA ARG A 84 -9.82 1.30 21.14
C ARG A 84 -8.37 1.73 21.16
N LEU A 85 -8.16 2.99 21.48
CA LEU A 85 -6.86 3.65 21.48
C LEU A 85 -6.54 4.20 22.86
N THR A 86 -5.25 4.41 23.14
CA THR A 86 -4.78 5.18 24.29
C THR A 86 -3.83 6.23 23.75
N ALA A 87 -4.21 7.49 23.86
CA ALA A 87 -3.34 8.59 23.47
C ALA A 87 -2.16 8.65 24.45
N VAL A 88 -0.95 8.78 23.91
CA VAL A 88 0.29 8.94 24.69
C VAL A 88 1.03 10.14 24.12
N ALA A 89 1.65 10.94 25.00
CA ALA A 89 2.49 12.05 24.57
C ALA A 89 3.68 11.52 23.74
N ASN A 90 4.20 12.36 22.82
CA ASN A 90 5.44 12.08 22.11
C ASN A 90 6.65 12.27 23.04
N ASP A 91 6.71 11.44 24.08
CA ASP A 91 7.71 11.45 25.14
C ASP A 91 8.06 9.99 25.48
N LEU A 92 9.36 9.71 25.61
CA LEU A 92 9.84 8.35 25.84
C LEU A 92 9.28 7.77 27.14
N SER A 93 9.35 8.53 28.23
CA SER A 93 8.89 8.06 29.54
C SER A 93 7.38 7.83 29.57
N ALA A 94 6.59 8.67 28.89
CA ALA A 94 5.16 8.46 28.75
C ALA A 94 4.83 7.14 28.02
N VAL A 95 5.55 6.80 26.96
CA VAL A 95 5.38 5.53 26.23
C VAL A 95 5.82 4.33 27.06
N GLU A 96 6.98 4.40 27.71
CA GLU A 96 7.48 3.33 28.59
C GLU A 96 6.50 3.05 29.74
N ASN A 97 5.97 4.08 30.38
CA ASN A 97 5.01 3.94 31.47
C ASN A 97 3.69 3.30 30.98
N ALA A 98 3.17 3.73 29.83
CA ALA A 98 1.95 3.15 29.24
C ALA A 98 2.13 1.66 28.87
N ILE A 99 3.32 1.25 28.45
CA ILE A 99 3.66 -0.16 28.22
C ILE A 99 3.67 -0.92 29.55
N ARG A 100 4.40 -0.42 30.56
CA ARG A 100 4.53 -1.08 31.87
C ARG A 100 3.19 -1.26 32.57
N GLU A 101 2.28 -0.28 32.49
CA GLU A 101 0.94 -0.35 33.09
C GLU A 101 0.09 -1.49 32.50
N LYS A 102 0.26 -1.78 31.21
CA LYS A 102 -0.57 -2.77 30.48
C LYS A 102 0.10 -4.13 30.32
N ALA A 103 1.43 -4.17 30.43
CA ALA A 103 2.18 -5.39 30.28
C ALA A 103 1.89 -6.32 31.47
N ARG A 104 1.43 -7.54 31.18
CA ARG A 104 1.30 -8.59 32.18
C ARG A 104 2.65 -9.29 32.32
N LEU A 105 3.62 -8.59 32.89
CA LEU A 105 4.91 -9.18 33.21
C LEU A 105 4.75 -9.95 34.53
N VAL A 106 4.98 -11.26 34.47
CA VAL A 106 5.14 -12.13 35.64
C VAL A 106 6.56 -12.00 36.15
#